data_AF-A0A2G4JA69-F1
#
_entry.id   AF-A0A2G4JA69-F1
#
_cell.length_a   1.000
_cell.length_b   1.000
_cell.length_c   1.000
_cell.angle_alpha   90.00
_cell.angle_beta   90.00
_cell.angle_gamma   90.00
#
_symmetry.space_group_name_H-M   'P 1'
#
loop_
_entity.id
_entity.type
_entity.pdbx_description
1 polymer ?
#
loop_
_entity_poly.entity_id
_entity_poly.type
_entity_poly.pdbx_seq_one_letter_code
_entity_poly.pdbx_strand_id
1 'polypeptide(L)'
;MQKLTRFFTRYFLLCFLTVGLLSSAGAQPADIFKPLKVGQHINITSVNGGVEVSLLDDGVLPSGYVVVELGSTYLLVEDYIKITRTWIPVTSIVKVIHTRLPKPVR
;
A
#
# COMPACT_ATOMS: atom_id res chain seq x y z
N MET A 1 -8.74 56.73 15.61
CA MET A 1 -8.79 55.55 14.71
C MET A 1 -7.75 54.50 15.14
N GLN A 2 -7.97 53.76 16.24
CA GLN A 2 -6.95 52.83 16.78
C GLN A 2 -7.49 51.50 17.34
N LYS A 3 -8.82 51.31 17.38
CA LYS A 3 -9.44 50.08 17.95
C LYS A 3 -9.76 49.00 16.91
N LEU A 4 -9.73 49.31 15.62
CA LEU A 4 -10.18 48.40 14.56
C LEU A 4 -9.08 47.40 14.11
N THR A 5 -7.82 47.71 14.37
CA THR A 5 -6.66 46.91 13.91
C THR A 5 -6.38 45.67 14.76
N ARG A 6 -6.96 45.55 15.96
CA ARG A 6 -6.72 44.42 16.87
C ARG A 6 -7.70 43.25 16.69
N PHE A 7 -8.78 43.46 15.94
CA PHE A 7 -9.81 42.44 15.71
C PHE A 7 -9.44 41.49 14.57
N PHE A 8 -8.78 41.99 13.53
CA PHE A 8 -8.45 41.20 12.34
C PHE A 8 -7.35 40.14 12.59
N THR A 9 -6.45 40.39 13.53
CA THR A 9 -5.30 39.50 13.80
C THR A 9 -5.68 38.22 14.56
N ARG A 10 -6.80 38.23 15.31
CA ARG A 10 -7.26 37.05 16.08
C ARG A 10 -7.99 36.01 15.23
N TYR A 11 -8.69 36.42 14.17
CA TYR A 11 -9.40 35.50 13.29
C TYR A 11 -8.48 34.79 12.28
N PHE A 12 -7.40 35.45 11.87
CA PHE A 12 -6.45 34.86 10.92
C PHE A 12 -5.66 33.68 11.54
N LEU A 13 -5.42 33.73 12.85
CA LEU A 13 -4.73 32.65 13.59
C LEU A 13 -5.62 31.43 13.86
N LEU A 14 -6.96 31.59 13.85
CA LEU A 14 -7.89 30.50 14.12
C LEU A 14 -8.12 29.60 12.88
N CYS A 15 -8.02 30.16 11.67
CA CYS A 15 -8.17 29.38 10.42
C CYS A 15 -7.00 28.44 10.14
N PHE A 16 -5.78 28.77 10.59
CA PHE A 16 -4.63 27.89 10.39
C PHE A 16 -4.62 26.66 11.30
N LEU A 17 -5.40 26.68 12.40
CA LEU A 17 -5.42 25.57 13.36
C LEU A 17 -6.40 24.44 12.98
N THR A 18 -7.39 24.71 12.13
CA THR A 18 -8.42 23.71 11.78
C THR A 18 -8.11 22.90 10.52
N VAL A 19 -7.17 23.36 9.68
CA VAL A 19 -6.78 22.64 8.44
C VAL A 19 -5.85 21.45 8.72
N GLY A 20 -5.22 21.38 9.89
CA GLY A 20 -4.26 20.33 10.24
C GLY A 20 -4.85 18.98 10.68
N LEU A 21 -6.18 18.88 10.89
CA LEU A 21 -6.81 17.66 11.44
C LEU A 21 -7.35 16.69 10.37
N LEU A 22 -7.26 17.03 9.09
CA LEU A 22 -7.52 16.09 7.99
C LEU A 22 -6.23 15.38 7.56
N SER A 23 -5.42 14.94 8.52
CA SER A 23 -4.55 13.80 8.24
C SER A 23 -5.48 12.60 8.11
N SER A 24 -5.81 12.23 6.87
CA SER A 24 -6.38 10.92 6.56
C SER A 24 -5.59 9.91 7.38
N ALA A 25 -6.23 9.30 8.37
CA ALA A 25 -5.61 8.26 9.16
C ALA A 25 -5.26 7.16 8.16
N GLY A 26 -3.97 7.09 7.78
CA GLY A 26 -3.47 6.15 6.80
C GLY A 26 -3.86 4.76 7.28
N ALA A 27 -4.86 4.18 6.63
CA ALA A 27 -5.38 2.89 7.02
C ALA A 27 -4.23 1.89 6.95
N GLN A 28 -3.95 1.21 8.06
CA GLN A 28 -2.83 0.29 8.11
C GLN A 28 -3.05 -0.85 7.11
N PRO A 29 -1.99 -1.33 6.44
CA PRO A 29 -2.09 -2.47 5.53
C PRO A 29 -2.71 -3.69 6.21
N ALA A 30 -3.47 -4.49 5.46
CA ALA A 30 -4.04 -5.72 5.99
C ALA A 30 -2.95 -6.67 6.53
N ASP A 31 -3.23 -7.36 7.63
CA ASP A 31 -2.26 -8.25 8.30
C ASP A 31 -1.69 -9.35 7.38
N ILE A 32 -2.48 -9.81 6.40
CA ILE A 32 -2.06 -10.81 5.43
C ILE A 32 -0.90 -10.33 4.54
N PHE A 33 -0.70 -9.01 4.43
CA PHE A 33 0.36 -8.38 3.65
C PHE A 33 1.65 -8.12 4.42
N LYS A 34 1.74 -8.53 5.69
CA LYS A 34 3.00 -8.45 6.48
C LYS A 34 4.26 -8.93 5.75
N PRO A 35 4.25 -10.00 4.93
CA PRO A 35 5.45 -10.42 4.20
C PRO A 35 5.76 -9.59 2.95
N LEU A 36 4.84 -8.71 2.51
CA LEU A 36 4.97 -7.92 1.28
C LEU A 36 5.54 -6.53 1.54
N LYS A 37 6.21 -5.99 0.51
CA LYS A 37 6.69 -4.60 0.48
C LYS A 37 6.27 -3.94 -0.82
N VAL A 38 6.07 -2.62 -0.77
CA VAL A 38 5.90 -1.81 -1.99
C VAL A 38 7.18 -1.90 -2.84
N GLY A 39 7.00 -2.01 -4.15
CA GLY A 39 8.07 -2.26 -5.13
C GLY A 39 8.49 -3.71 -5.25
N GLN A 40 7.91 -4.63 -4.47
CA GLN A 40 8.26 -6.05 -4.52
C GLN A 40 7.65 -6.73 -5.75
N HIS A 41 8.46 -7.54 -6.40
CA HIS A 41 8.03 -8.43 -7.47
C HIS A 41 7.28 -9.64 -6.89
N ILE A 42 6.08 -9.88 -7.40
CA ILE A 42 5.22 -10.99 -6.97
C ILE A 42 4.63 -11.72 -8.16
N ASN A 43 4.25 -12.98 -7.92
CA ASN A 43 3.41 -13.73 -8.82
C ASN A 43 1.99 -13.80 -8.26
N ILE A 44 1.00 -13.70 -9.15
CA ILE A 44 -0.41 -13.84 -8.81
C ILE A 44 -0.96 -15.00 -9.64
N THR A 45 -1.56 -15.97 -8.97
CA THR A 45 -2.16 -17.15 -9.63
C THR A 45 -3.61 -17.28 -9.21
N SER A 46 -4.52 -17.44 -10.17
CA SER A 46 -5.92 -17.73 -9.88
C SER A 46 -6.06 -19.15 -9.33
N VAL A 47 -6.75 -19.28 -8.20
CA VAL A 47 -7.08 -20.55 -7.55
C VAL A 47 -8.60 -20.58 -7.29
N ASN A 48 -9.20 -21.75 -7.09
CA ASN A 48 -10.66 -21.94 -6.97
C ASN A 48 -11.41 -20.82 -6.20
N GLY A 49 -11.92 -19.82 -6.92
CA GLY A 49 -12.70 -18.70 -6.35
C GLY A 49 -11.90 -17.50 -5.82
N GLY A 50 -10.58 -17.45 -6.00
CA GLY A 50 -9.75 -16.34 -5.52
C GLY A 50 -8.35 -16.33 -6.15
N VAL A 51 -7.41 -15.68 -5.46
CA VAL A 51 -6.03 -15.54 -5.92
C VAL A 51 -5.04 -15.94 -4.85
N GLU A 52 -3.93 -16.50 -5.29
CA GLU A 52 -2.73 -16.74 -4.50
C GLU A 52 -1.67 -15.71 -4.87
N VAL A 53 -1.03 -15.12 -3.85
CA VAL A 53 0.09 -14.19 -4.02
C VAL A 53 1.37 -14.85 -3.55
N SER A 54 2.36 -14.97 -4.43
CA SER A 54 3.60 -15.69 -4.15
C SER A 54 4.81 -14.78 -4.37
N LEU A 55 5.76 -14.81 -3.43
CA LEU A 55 7.00 -14.05 -3.48
C LEU A 55 8.22 -14.95 -3.21
N LEU A 56 9.35 -14.59 -3.80
CA LEU A 56 10.64 -15.26 -3.61
C LEU A 56 11.68 -14.23 -3.15
N ASP A 57 12.50 -14.60 -2.15
CA ASP A 57 13.46 -13.69 -1.51
C ASP A 57 14.49 -13.07 -2.45
N ASP A 58 14.83 -13.75 -3.53
CA ASP A 58 15.83 -13.30 -4.50
C ASP A 58 15.25 -12.42 -5.61
N GLY A 59 13.92 -12.27 -5.67
CA GLY A 59 13.25 -11.53 -6.75
C GLY A 59 13.37 -12.20 -8.13
N VAL A 60 13.88 -13.43 -8.22
CA VAL A 60 14.17 -14.15 -9.48
C VAL A 60 13.01 -15.07 -9.87
N LEU A 61 11.79 -14.76 -9.46
CA LEU A 61 10.63 -15.32 -10.13
C LEU A 61 10.42 -14.56 -11.45
N PRO A 62 9.95 -15.20 -12.53
CA PRO A 62 9.27 -14.49 -13.60
C PRO A 62 7.98 -13.88 -13.03
N SER A 63 8.12 -12.75 -12.35
CA SER A 63 7.02 -12.05 -11.67
C SER A 63 6.20 -11.30 -12.72
N GLY A 64 4.93 -11.64 -12.84
CA GLY A 64 4.02 -10.89 -13.71
C GLY A 64 3.69 -9.49 -13.19
N TYR A 65 3.94 -9.22 -11.90
CA TYR A 65 3.42 -8.06 -11.21
C TYR A 65 4.41 -7.45 -10.20
N VAL A 66 4.26 -6.14 -9.97
CA VAL A 66 4.96 -5.35 -8.95
C VAL A 66 3.93 -4.78 -7.99
N VAL A 67 4.20 -4.87 -6.69
CA VAL A 67 3.36 -4.25 -5.65
C VAL A 67 3.50 -2.73 -5.70
N VAL A 68 2.41 -2.01 -5.94
CA VAL A 68 2.38 -0.54 -5.94
C VAL A 68 1.89 0.01 -4.61
N GLU A 69 0.88 -0.63 -4.02
CA GLU A 69 0.26 -0.17 -2.78
C GLU A 69 -0.31 -1.33 -1.98
N LEU A 70 -0.15 -1.25 -0.65
CA LEU A 70 -0.73 -2.18 0.31
C LEU A 70 -1.82 -1.45 1.08
N GLY A 71 -3.07 -1.59 0.65
CA GLY A 71 -4.23 -1.03 1.32
C GLY A 71 -4.68 -1.89 2.50
N SER A 72 -5.59 -1.33 3.31
CA SER A 72 -6.27 -2.08 4.38
C SER A 72 -7.29 -3.08 3.83
N THR A 73 -7.80 -2.87 2.61
CA THR A 73 -8.84 -3.70 1.98
C THR A 73 -8.47 -4.22 0.60
N TYR A 74 -7.32 -3.80 0.06
CA TYR A 74 -6.86 -4.20 -1.26
C TYR A 74 -5.34 -4.27 -1.37
N LEU A 75 -4.88 -5.00 -2.38
CA LEU A 75 -3.53 -4.99 -2.91
C LEU A 75 -3.58 -4.34 -4.30
N LEU A 76 -2.80 -3.27 -4.51
CA LEU A 76 -2.63 -2.68 -5.83
C LEU A 76 -1.35 -3.23 -6.45
N VAL A 77 -1.50 -3.83 -7.62
CA VAL A 77 -0.38 -4.30 -8.43
C VAL A 77 -0.34 -3.61 -9.78
N GLU A 78 0.85 -3.52 -10.34
CA GLU A 78 1.10 -3.09 -11.71
C GLU A 78 1.73 -4.27 -12.46
N ASP A 79 1.31 -4.50 -13.70
CA ASP A 79 1.94 -5.51 -14.55
C ASP A 79 3.41 -5.18 -14.83
N TYR A 80 4.22 -6.19 -15.11
CA TYR A 80 5.67 -6.00 -15.36
C TYR A 80 5.96 -5.03 -16.53
N ILE A 81 5.03 -4.92 -17.49
CA ILE A 81 5.13 -4.02 -18.64
C ILE A 81 4.56 -2.61 -18.38
N LYS A 82 4.05 -2.33 -17.17
CA LYS A 82 3.57 -1.01 -16.69
C LYS A 82 2.41 -0.40 -17.48
N ILE A 83 1.54 -1.24 -18.03
CA ILE A 83 0.35 -0.83 -18.78
C ILE A 83 -0.89 -0.90 -17.88
N THR A 84 -0.96 -1.90 -17.01
CA THR A 84 -2.18 -2.26 -16.29
C THR A 84 -1.97 -2.19 -14.79
N ARG A 85 -2.89 -1.51 -14.11
CA ARG A 85 -3.01 -1.53 -12.65
C ARG A 85 -4.24 -2.32 -12.24
N THR A 86 -4.09 -3.16 -11.23
CA THR A 86 -5.16 -4.04 -10.76
C THR A 86 -5.29 -3.92 -9.24
N TRP A 87 -6.48 -3.56 -8.79
CA TRP A 87 -6.87 -3.59 -7.39
C TRP A 87 -7.45 -4.96 -7.06
N ILE A 88 -6.76 -5.70 -6.20
CA ILE A 88 -7.17 -7.02 -5.74
C ILE A 88 -7.74 -6.87 -4.34
N PRO A 89 -9.04 -7.15 -4.10
CA PRO A 89 -9.59 -7.06 -2.76
C PRO A 89 -8.97 -8.11 -1.85
N VAL A 90 -8.68 -7.76 -0.60
CA VAL A 90 -8.11 -8.69 0.40
C VAL A 90 -8.96 -9.95 0.55
N THR A 91 -10.28 -9.82 0.42
CA THR A 91 -11.24 -10.92 0.53
C THR A 91 -11.12 -11.96 -0.60
N SER A 92 -10.52 -11.64 -1.74
CA SER A 92 -10.25 -12.61 -2.80
C SER A 92 -8.90 -13.32 -2.65
N ILE A 93 -8.04 -12.87 -1.73
CA ILE A 93 -6.71 -13.42 -1.53
C ILE A 93 -6.82 -14.62 -0.58
N VAL A 94 -6.70 -15.81 -1.16
CA VAL A 94 -6.84 -17.07 -0.42
C VAL A 94 -5.57 -17.36 0.39
N LYS A 95 -4.41 -17.00 -0.14
CA LYS A 95 -3.11 -17.29 0.48
C LYS A 95 -2.03 -16.33 0.00
N VAL A 96 -1.09 -16.01 0.90
CA VAL A 96 0.18 -15.34 0.59
C VAL A 96 1.33 -16.28 0.95
N ILE A 97 2.19 -16.60 -0.02
CA ILE A 97 3.31 -17.54 0.13
C ILE A 97 4.63 -16.78 0.07
N HIS A 98 5.39 -16.85 1.16
CA HIS A 98 6.76 -16.34 1.21
C HIS A 98 7.77 -17.47 1.12
N THR A 99 8.35 -17.66 -0.06
CA THR A 99 9.38 -18.67 -0.29
C THR A 99 10.77 -18.07 -0.05
N ARG A 100 11.54 -18.70 0.83
CA ARG A 100 12.93 -18.32 1.13
C ARG A 100 13.87 -19.35 0.54
N LEU A 101 14.84 -18.91 -0.26
CA LEU A 101 15.86 -19.82 -0.76
C LEU A 101 16.88 -20.11 0.35
N PRO A 102 17.29 -21.38 0.52
CA PRO A 102 18.33 -21.73 1.47
C PRO A 102 19.64 -21.03 1.06
N LYS A 103 20.28 -20.36 2.03
CA LYS A 103 21.58 -19.75 1.80
C LYS A 103 22.60 -20.85 1.47
N PRO A 104 23.41 -20.73 0.40
CA PRO A 104 24.47 -21.70 0.13
C PRO A 104 25.40 -21.74 1.34
N VAL A 105 25.51 -22.90 1.98
CA VAL A 105 26.52 -23.15 3.00
C VAL A 105 27.84 -23.22 2.26
N ARG A 106 28.69 -22.20 2.43
CA ARG A 106 30.08 -22.20 1.95
C ARG A 106 30.96 -22.96 2.92
#